data_AF-A0A5S3TAQ6-F1
#
_entry.id   AF-A0A5S3TAQ6-F1
#
_cell.length_a   1.000
_cell.length_b   1.000
_cell.length_c   1.000
_cell.angle_alpha   90.00
_cell.angle_beta   90.00
_cell.angle_gamma   90.00
#
_symmetry.space_group_name_H-M   'P 1'
#
loop_
_entity.id
_entity.type
_entity.pdbx_description
1 polymer ?
#
loop_
_entity_poly.entity_id
_entity_poly.type
_entity_poly.pdbx_seq_one_letter_code
_entity_poly.pdbx_strand_id
1 'polypeptide(L)'
;MSLIFNKREIYTSPKEAFKFSLKSVDDLKTDCLFVLDANVLLLPFTTDGKSVEEIKRIYTTLVNEDRLYIPSQAAREYLDNRSTKLTDLYKLISDKSSQNFKYVCPHPLLSGMDEYAELEQLEDNLKEALKSYRNKLQQTLMSVKNWGWNDPVSKMYHEVLDGRILDDDHIDVQIVEDDLKRRNDHKIPPGYKDGSKEANQAGDLLIWHEILYLAKQQNKDVIFVSGDAKSDWFHKSDKKAIYPRFELVDEFREETQGKTFHIMSLSQVLSIFEASDEVVSDVESSEEKAAIKDTPEAKQEKVIEGHDVTSQYSELLGTPNDHLLLQTSSTWKQKQGLDTDTYMVSELDSYGKIVAKYEIYDSTEMRPPFSREVTYRKFANKI
;
A
#
# COMPACT_ATOMS: atom_id res chain seq x y z
N MET A 1 -28.33 11.39 21.85
CA MET A 1 -29.49 10.84 21.13
C MET A 1 -29.62 9.34 21.43
N SER A 2 -30.74 8.70 21.08
CA SER A 2 -31.05 7.33 21.56
C SER A 2 -30.62 6.28 20.55
N LEU A 3 -29.67 5.41 20.94
CA LEU A 3 -29.26 4.22 20.16
C LEU A 3 -30.44 3.30 19.80
N ILE A 4 -31.58 3.44 20.50
CA ILE A 4 -32.80 2.64 20.30
C ILE A 4 -33.43 2.91 18.92
N PHE A 5 -33.25 4.09 18.34
CA PHE A 5 -33.90 4.49 17.07
C PHE A 5 -32.92 4.82 15.93
N ASN A 6 -31.72 4.21 15.94
CA ASN A 6 -30.64 4.52 15.01
C ASN A 6 -31.04 4.54 13.51
N LYS A 7 -31.92 3.65 13.04
CA LYS A 7 -32.36 3.61 11.64
C LYS A 7 -33.19 4.83 11.23
N ARG A 8 -33.96 5.40 12.17
CA ARG A 8 -34.73 6.62 11.93
C ARG A 8 -33.84 7.86 11.81
N GLU A 9 -32.67 7.83 12.46
CA GLU A 9 -31.69 8.92 12.39
C GLU A 9 -30.83 8.85 11.12
N ILE A 10 -30.58 7.64 10.59
CA ILE A 10 -29.81 7.44 9.36
C ILE A 10 -30.68 7.71 8.12
N TYR A 11 -31.89 7.17 8.10
CA TYR A 11 -32.81 7.27 6.96
C TYR A 11 -33.99 8.17 7.32
N THR A 12 -33.80 9.49 7.20
CA THR A 12 -34.76 10.52 7.62
C THR A 12 -36.02 10.54 6.75
N SER A 13 -35.93 10.18 5.48
CA SER A 13 -37.02 10.24 4.49
C SER A 13 -37.19 8.91 3.71
N PRO A 14 -37.55 7.80 4.39
CA PRO A 14 -37.52 6.46 3.80
C PRO A 14 -38.41 6.28 2.56
N LYS A 15 -39.49 7.07 2.42
CA LYS A 15 -40.36 7.05 1.24
C LYS A 15 -39.65 7.58 -0.02
N GLU A 16 -38.83 8.60 0.13
CA GLU A 16 -38.08 9.19 -0.98
C GLU A 16 -36.83 8.36 -1.28
N ALA A 17 -36.14 7.86 -0.25
CA ALA A 17 -35.06 6.89 -0.39
C ALA A 17 -35.49 5.64 -1.18
N PHE A 18 -36.70 5.12 -0.96
CA PHE A 18 -37.21 3.95 -1.68
C PHE A 18 -37.54 4.22 -3.17
N LYS A 19 -37.80 5.48 -3.54
CA LYS A 19 -38.04 5.88 -4.93
C LYS A 19 -36.79 6.34 -5.64
N PHE A 20 -35.74 6.62 -4.90
CA PHE A 20 -34.49 7.12 -5.43
C PHE A 20 -33.85 6.10 -6.36
N SER A 21 -33.33 6.60 -7.48
CA SER A 21 -32.56 5.83 -8.45
C SER A 21 -31.27 6.56 -8.74
N LEU A 22 -30.16 5.87 -8.56
CA LEU A 22 -28.85 6.39 -8.92
C LEU A 22 -28.78 6.57 -10.44
N LYS A 23 -28.44 7.78 -10.89
CA LYS A 23 -28.09 8.00 -12.31
C LYS A 23 -26.88 7.15 -12.66
N SER A 24 -26.84 6.61 -13.89
CA SER A 24 -25.68 5.84 -14.33
C SER A 24 -24.46 6.74 -14.50
N VAL A 25 -23.25 6.17 -14.41
CA VAL A 25 -22.02 6.94 -14.62
C VAL A 25 -21.95 7.52 -16.04
N ASP A 26 -22.48 6.80 -17.04
CA ASP A 26 -22.55 7.28 -18.42
C ASP A 26 -23.46 8.50 -18.58
N ASP A 27 -24.52 8.60 -17.78
CA ASP A 27 -25.38 9.79 -17.77
C ASP A 27 -24.70 10.96 -17.05
N LEU A 28 -23.90 10.68 -16.03
CA LEU A 28 -23.28 11.68 -15.17
C LEU A 28 -22.00 12.28 -15.73
N LYS A 29 -21.20 11.50 -16.47
CA LYS A 29 -19.85 11.89 -16.91
C LYS A 29 -19.78 13.18 -17.73
N THR A 30 -20.90 13.68 -18.22
CA THR A 30 -20.98 14.93 -18.99
C THR A 30 -21.35 16.16 -18.14
N ASP A 31 -22.01 15.98 -16.99
CA ASP A 31 -22.48 17.08 -16.13
C ASP A 31 -22.46 16.69 -14.64
N CYS A 32 -21.27 16.38 -14.14
CA CYS A 32 -21.00 16.13 -12.73
C CYS A 32 -19.68 16.79 -12.31
N LEU A 33 -19.51 16.94 -11.00
CA LEU A 33 -18.24 17.33 -10.39
C LEU A 33 -17.42 16.09 -10.06
N PHE A 34 -16.11 16.20 -10.21
CA PHE A 34 -15.11 15.24 -9.77
C PHE A 34 -14.39 15.80 -8.56
N VAL A 35 -14.37 15.05 -7.47
CA VAL A 35 -13.70 15.42 -6.23
C VAL A 35 -12.59 14.42 -5.96
N LEU A 36 -11.34 14.87 -5.86
CA LEU A 36 -10.18 13.97 -5.72
C LEU A 36 -9.86 13.67 -4.26
N ASP A 37 -9.65 12.40 -3.96
CA ASP A 37 -9.11 11.94 -2.69
C ASP A 37 -7.57 12.08 -2.62
N ALA A 38 -7.00 12.10 -1.42
CA ALA A 38 -5.56 12.22 -1.19
C ALA A 38 -4.78 11.05 -1.79
N ASN A 39 -5.31 9.82 -1.69
CA ASN A 39 -4.66 8.64 -2.26
C ASN A 39 -4.53 8.71 -3.79
N VAL A 40 -5.50 9.32 -4.47
CA VAL A 40 -5.49 9.55 -5.92
C VAL A 40 -4.42 10.55 -6.28
N LEU A 41 -4.26 11.60 -5.47
CA LEU A 41 -3.17 12.57 -5.65
C LEU A 41 -1.78 11.94 -5.45
N LEU A 42 -1.69 10.83 -4.72
CA LEU A 42 -0.43 10.11 -4.47
C LEU A 42 -0.14 9.01 -5.50
N LEU A 43 -1.12 8.55 -6.28
CA LEU A 43 -0.95 7.49 -7.28
C LEU A 43 0.09 7.82 -8.37
N PRO A 44 0.18 9.06 -8.89
CA PRO A 44 1.13 9.38 -9.95
C PRO A 44 2.61 9.17 -9.59
N PHE A 45 2.94 9.03 -8.31
CA PHE A 45 4.31 8.69 -7.87
C PHE A 45 4.69 7.23 -8.11
N THR A 46 3.71 6.36 -8.41
CA THR A 46 3.93 4.93 -8.64
C THR A 46 3.59 4.47 -10.06
N THR A 47 3.17 5.39 -10.93
CA THR A 47 2.80 5.14 -12.32
C THR A 47 3.91 5.57 -13.29
N ASP A 48 3.80 5.12 -14.53
CA ASP A 48 4.73 5.50 -15.59
C ASP A 48 4.55 6.97 -16.05
N GLY A 49 5.59 7.53 -16.67
CA GLY A 49 5.57 8.92 -17.15
C GLY A 49 4.47 9.21 -18.19
N LYS A 50 4.10 8.22 -19.00
CA LYS A 50 2.96 8.34 -19.94
C LYS A 50 1.64 8.54 -19.17
N SER A 51 1.44 7.78 -18.10
CA SER A 51 0.25 7.86 -17.25
C SER A 51 0.16 9.22 -16.57
N VAL A 52 1.28 9.79 -16.11
CA VAL A 52 1.33 11.15 -15.55
C VAL A 52 0.85 12.19 -16.57
N GLU A 53 1.33 12.14 -17.81
CA GLU A 53 0.90 13.08 -18.86
C GLU A 53 -0.59 12.91 -19.23
N GLU A 54 -1.10 11.68 -19.22
CA GLU A 54 -2.51 11.41 -19.50
C GLU A 54 -3.43 11.87 -18.36
N ILE A 55 -3.02 11.67 -17.10
CA ILE A 55 -3.68 12.22 -15.92
C ILE A 55 -3.71 13.75 -16.03
N LYS A 56 -2.58 14.38 -16.39
CA LYS A 56 -2.50 15.82 -16.63
C LYS A 56 -3.51 16.29 -17.68
N ARG A 57 -3.62 15.59 -18.81
CA ARG A 57 -4.58 15.92 -19.89
C ARG A 57 -6.02 15.91 -19.38
N ILE A 58 -6.39 14.88 -18.64
CA ILE A 58 -7.76 14.71 -18.13
C ILE A 58 -8.07 15.72 -17.03
N TYR A 59 -7.15 15.94 -16.09
CA TYR A 59 -7.32 16.97 -15.07
C TYR A 59 -7.44 18.36 -15.70
N THR A 60 -6.61 18.67 -16.70
CA THR A 60 -6.70 19.95 -17.43
C THR A 60 -8.07 20.12 -18.08
N THR A 61 -8.62 19.06 -18.68
CA THR A 61 -9.95 19.08 -19.30
C THR A 61 -11.03 19.38 -18.26
N LEU A 62 -11.05 18.62 -17.16
CA LEU A 62 -12.03 18.80 -16.09
C LEU A 62 -11.91 20.17 -15.39
N VAL A 63 -10.69 20.67 -15.24
CA VAL A 63 -10.40 22.01 -14.72
C VAL A 63 -10.93 23.09 -15.65
N ASN A 64 -10.71 22.99 -16.95
CA ASN A 64 -11.20 23.99 -17.91
C ASN A 64 -12.74 24.01 -17.97
N GLU A 65 -13.39 22.89 -17.66
CA GLU A 65 -14.85 22.79 -17.57
C GLU A 65 -15.42 23.17 -16.20
N ASP A 66 -14.58 23.54 -15.23
CA ASP A 66 -14.96 23.86 -13.85
C ASP A 66 -15.57 22.68 -13.07
N ARG A 67 -15.03 21.49 -13.30
CA ARG A 67 -15.58 20.21 -12.81
C ARG A 67 -14.66 19.43 -11.90
N LEU A 68 -13.45 19.90 -11.60
CA LEU A 68 -12.50 19.19 -10.74
C LEU A 68 -12.23 19.98 -9.47
N TYR A 69 -12.34 19.34 -8.32
CA TYR A 69 -12.10 19.94 -7.01
C TYR A 69 -11.32 19.00 -6.10
N ILE A 70 -10.63 19.57 -5.12
CA ILE A 70 -9.84 18.84 -4.13
C ILE A 70 -10.29 19.32 -2.74
N PRO A 71 -10.79 18.43 -1.86
CA PRO A 71 -11.07 18.76 -0.47
C PRO A 71 -9.80 19.29 0.21
N SER A 72 -9.92 20.31 1.07
CA SER A 72 -8.77 20.89 1.80
C SER A 72 -8.09 19.84 2.64
N GLN A 73 -8.88 18.95 3.27
CA GLN A 73 -8.35 17.85 4.06
C GLN A 73 -7.56 16.85 3.20
N ALA A 74 -8.06 16.51 2.01
CA ALA A 74 -7.34 15.63 1.07
C ALA A 74 -6.01 16.26 0.61
N ALA A 75 -6.00 17.58 0.39
CA ALA A 75 -4.78 18.32 0.06
C ALA A 75 -3.76 18.27 1.22
N ARG A 76 -4.19 18.43 2.47
CA ARG A 76 -3.31 18.29 3.66
C ARG A 76 -2.73 16.89 3.76
N GLU A 77 -3.54 15.86 3.56
CA GLU A 77 -3.08 14.48 3.60
C GLU A 77 -2.11 14.15 2.46
N TYR A 78 -2.31 14.72 1.27
CA TYR A 78 -1.34 14.65 0.19
C TYR A 78 0.00 15.29 0.60
N LEU A 79 -0.02 16.49 1.19
CA LEU A 79 1.20 17.21 1.61
C LEU A 79 2.00 16.41 2.64
N ASP A 80 1.33 15.79 3.61
CA ASP A 80 1.96 14.96 4.64
C ASP A 80 2.60 13.71 4.03
N ASN A 81 1.91 13.05 3.09
CA ASN A 81 2.34 11.76 2.55
C ASN A 81 3.26 11.85 1.32
N ARG A 82 3.35 13.02 0.67
CA ARG A 82 4.20 13.24 -0.51
C ARG A 82 5.66 12.90 -0.22
N SER A 83 6.18 13.37 0.92
CA SER A 83 7.58 13.14 1.32
C SER A 83 7.90 11.64 1.47
N THR A 84 6.95 10.88 2.00
CA THR A 84 7.02 9.41 2.12
C THR A 84 7.10 8.75 0.76
N LYS A 85 6.27 9.15 -0.22
CA LYS A 85 6.32 8.58 -1.59
C LYS A 85 7.67 8.82 -2.27
N LEU A 86 8.24 10.02 -2.13
CA LEU A 86 9.57 10.32 -2.66
C LEU A 86 10.67 9.52 -1.95
N THR A 87 10.53 9.30 -0.64
CA THR A 87 11.47 8.48 0.13
C THR A 87 11.39 7.01 -0.29
N ASP A 88 10.19 6.48 -0.51
CA ASP A 88 9.96 5.12 -1.02
C ASP A 88 10.59 4.96 -2.40
N LEU A 89 10.40 5.92 -3.32
CA LEU A 89 11.04 5.93 -4.64
C LEU A 89 12.56 5.94 -4.53
N TYR A 90 13.11 6.82 -3.69
CA TYR A 90 14.56 6.89 -3.47
C TYR A 90 15.10 5.55 -2.95
N LYS A 91 14.41 4.95 -1.98
CA LYS A 91 14.78 3.65 -1.41
C LYS A 91 14.74 2.54 -2.46
N LEU A 92 13.69 2.48 -3.27
CA LEU A 92 13.55 1.50 -4.35
C LEU A 92 14.76 1.52 -5.30
N ILE A 93 15.23 2.71 -5.68
CA ILE A 93 16.39 2.88 -6.56
C ILE A 93 17.69 2.58 -5.80
N SER A 94 17.81 3.05 -4.56
CA SER A 94 18.99 2.85 -3.72
C SER A 94 19.23 1.36 -3.42
N ASP A 95 18.19 0.58 -3.17
CA ASP A 95 18.29 -0.86 -2.90
C ASP A 95 18.80 -1.65 -4.11
N LYS A 96 18.68 -1.12 -5.33
CA LYS A 96 19.30 -1.72 -6.54
C LYS A 96 20.82 -1.50 -6.60
N SER A 97 21.36 -0.56 -5.83
CA SER A 97 22.79 -0.28 -5.82
C SER A 97 23.60 -1.28 -4.97
N SER A 98 22.95 -1.93 -4.01
CA SER A 98 23.57 -2.88 -3.06
C SER A 98 23.69 -4.30 -3.61
N GLN A 99 23.18 -4.57 -4.82
CA GLN A 99 23.30 -5.88 -5.46
C GLN A 99 24.76 -6.14 -5.88
N ASN A 100 25.37 -7.15 -5.27
CA ASN A 100 26.71 -7.61 -5.60
C ASN A 100 26.63 -8.68 -6.68
N PHE A 101 27.35 -8.46 -7.78
CA PHE A 101 27.56 -9.48 -8.80
C PHE A 101 28.72 -10.37 -8.38
N LYS A 102 28.54 -11.70 -8.46
CA LYS A 102 29.60 -12.66 -8.18
C LYS A 102 30.33 -12.98 -9.47
N TYR A 103 31.63 -12.75 -9.46
CA TYR A 103 32.53 -13.03 -10.56
C TYR A 103 33.17 -14.41 -10.40
N VAL A 104 33.73 -14.95 -11.47
CA VAL A 104 34.48 -16.20 -11.40
C VAL A 104 35.85 -15.88 -10.81
N CYS A 105 36.25 -16.59 -9.76
CA CYS A 105 37.61 -16.42 -9.24
C CYS A 105 38.64 -16.92 -10.27
N PRO A 106 39.74 -16.18 -10.50
CA PRO A 106 40.84 -16.66 -11.34
C PRO A 106 41.36 -18.01 -10.86
N HIS A 107 41.46 -19.00 -11.74
CA HIS A 107 41.95 -20.34 -11.41
C HIS A 107 43.14 -20.74 -12.29
N PRO A 108 44.35 -20.94 -11.70
CA PRO A 108 45.58 -21.18 -12.48
C PRO A 108 45.54 -22.39 -13.43
N LEU A 109 44.75 -23.43 -13.11
CA LEU A 109 44.60 -24.62 -13.97
C LEU A 109 43.86 -24.33 -15.29
N LEU A 110 43.08 -23.25 -15.35
CA LEU A 110 42.21 -22.93 -16.49
C LEU A 110 42.85 -21.92 -17.45
N SER A 111 43.97 -21.30 -17.08
CA SER A 111 44.64 -20.20 -17.81
C SER A 111 45.25 -20.57 -19.17
N GLY A 112 44.96 -21.76 -19.71
CA GLY A 112 45.34 -22.19 -21.05
C GLY A 112 44.19 -22.71 -21.89
N MET A 113 42.94 -22.58 -21.41
CA MET A 113 41.73 -22.93 -22.16
C MET A 113 41.20 -21.68 -22.88
N ASP A 114 40.95 -21.78 -24.18
CA ASP A 114 40.39 -20.68 -24.97
C ASP A 114 39.03 -20.24 -24.42
N GLU A 115 38.21 -21.21 -23.97
CA GLU A 115 36.89 -20.94 -23.36
C GLU A 115 37.00 -20.14 -22.06
N TYR A 116 38.08 -20.31 -21.30
CA TYR A 116 38.30 -19.57 -20.06
C TYR A 116 38.76 -18.14 -20.33
N ALA A 117 39.60 -17.93 -21.36
CA ALA A 117 40.00 -16.60 -21.79
C ALA A 117 38.81 -15.77 -22.33
N GLU A 118 37.90 -16.41 -23.08
CA GLU A 118 36.65 -15.77 -23.50
C GLU A 118 35.75 -15.39 -22.31
N LEU A 119 35.67 -16.26 -21.31
CA LEU A 119 34.92 -16.00 -20.08
C LEU A 119 35.50 -14.80 -19.29
N GLU A 120 36.82 -14.72 -19.14
CA GLU A 120 37.49 -13.58 -18.50
C GLU A 120 37.18 -12.27 -19.25
N GLN A 121 37.20 -12.28 -20.57
CA GLN A 121 36.89 -11.10 -21.39
C GLN A 121 35.43 -10.65 -21.23
N LEU A 122 34.48 -11.60 -21.16
CA LEU A 122 33.07 -11.29 -20.86
C LEU A 122 32.91 -10.70 -19.46
N GLU A 123 33.68 -11.21 -18.49
CA GLU A 123 33.67 -10.70 -17.12
C GLU A 123 34.13 -9.25 -17.04
N ASP A 124 35.18 -8.89 -17.78
CA ASP A 124 35.68 -7.51 -17.82
C ASP A 124 34.68 -6.55 -18.48
N ASN A 125 34.04 -6.97 -19.57
CA ASN A 125 32.95 -6.20 -20.18
C ASN A 125 31.79 -5.99 -19.19
N LEU A 126 31.47 -7.01 -18.40
CA LEU A 126 30.43 -6.92 -17.38
C LEU A 126 30.83 -5.99 -16.24
N LYS A 127 32.08 -6.00 -15.78
CA LYS A 127 32.60 -5.06 -14.77
C LYS A 127 32.43 -3.61 -15.23
N GLU A 128 32.76 -3.31 -16.50
CA GLU A 128 32.59 -1.98 -17.08
C GLU A 128 31.12 -1.57 -17.18
N ALA A 129 30.25 -2.48 -17.63
CA ALA A 129 28.81 -2.25 -17.70
C ALA A 129 28.21 -1.99 -16.30
N LEU A 130 28.60 -2.78 -15.30
CA LEU A 130 28.16 -2.62 -13.91
C LEU A 130 28.66 -1.30 -13.30
N LYS A 131 29.89 -0.88 -13.61
CA LYS A 131 30.41 0.43 -13.19
C LYS A 131 29.58 1.57 -13.79
N SER A 132 29.28 1.49 -15.09
CA SER A 132 28.47 2.49 -15.80
C SER A 132 27.05 2.55 -15.25
N TYR A 133 26.43 1.40 -15.00
CA TYR A 133 25.12 1.29 -14.36
C TYR A 133 25.12 1.94 -12.96
N ARG A 134 26.10 1.62 -12.10
CA ARG A 134 26.23 2.23 -10.77
C ARG A 134 26.39 3.74 -10.82
N ASN A 135 27.21 4.26 -11.74
CA ASN A 135 27.36 5.69 -11.95
C ASN A 135 26.03 6.34 -12.35
N LYS A 136 25.28 5.73 -13.27
CA LYS A 136 24.00 6.27 -13.70
C LYS A 136 22.95 6.23 -12.58
N LEU A 137 22.95 5.16 -11.79
CA LEU A 137 22.10 5.03 -10.61
C LEU A 137 22.36 6.17 -9.60
N GLN A 138 23.63 6.46 -9.30
CA GLN A 138 24.00 7.57 -8.40
C GLN A 138 23.55 8.93 -8.95
N GLN A 139 23.70 9.17 -10.25
CA GLN A 139 23.19 10.40 -10.90
C GLN A 139 21.67 10.53 -10.77
N THR A 140 20.93 9.42 -10.93
CA THR A 140 19.48 9.38 -10.76
C THR A 140 19.09 9.70 -9.32
N LEU A 141 19.74 9.07 -8.33
CA LEU A 141 19.50 9.35 -6.90
C LEU A 141 19.77 10.82 -6.55
N MET A 142 20.85 11.41 -7.09
CA MET A 142 21.12 12.84 -6.92
C MET A 142 20.02 13.71 -7.54
N SER A 143 19.50 13.33 -8.70
CA SER A 143 18.42 14.06 -9.37
C SER A 143 17.14 14.05 -8.53
N VAL A 144 16.76 12.88 -8.01
CA VAL A 144 15.60 12.73 -7.10
C VAL A 144 15.80 13.53 -5.81
N LYS A 145 16.99 13.47 -5.21
CA LYS A 145 17.31 14.22 -3.98
C LYS A 145 17.28 15.73 -4.17
N ASN A 146 17.58 16.21 -5.37
CA ASN A 146 17.56 17.64 -5.71
C ASN A 146 16.16 18.17 -6.01
N TRP A 147 15.13 17.32 -6.01
CA TRP A 147 13.75 17.80 -6.15
C TRP A 147 13.33 18.59 -4.91
N GLY A 148 13.04 19.87 -5.11
CA GLY A 148 12.56 20.80 -4.09
C GLY A 148 11.17 21.30 -4.45
N TRP A 149 10.20 20.39 -4.53
CA TRP A 149 8.81 20.64 -5.02
C TRP A 149 8.66 20.81 -6.53
N ASN A 150 9.67 20.42 -7.29
CA ASN A 150 9.68 20.45 -8.76
C ASN A 150 9.86 19.06 -9.38
N ASP A 151 9.52 18.00 -8.66
CA ASP A 151 9.39 16.66 -9.26
C ASP A 151 8.24 16.66 -10.29
N PRO A 152 8.20 15.66 -11.20
CA PRO A 152 7.22 15.63 -12.28
C PRO A 152 5.75 15.74 -11.81
N VAL A 153 5.41 15.09 -10.69
CA VAL A 153 4.02 15.06 -10.17
C VAL A 153 3.66 16.41 -9.55
N SER A 154 4.52 16.96 -8.68
CA SER A 154 4.26 18.29 -8.10
C SER A 154 4.24 19.38 -9.16
N LYS A 155 5.10 19.31 -10.18
CA LYS A 155 5.06 20.25 -11.30
C LYS A 155 3.73 20.18 -12.05
N MET A 156 3.24 18.98 -12.35
CA MET A 156 1.93 18.78 -12.96
C MET A 156 0.80 19.39 -12.12
N TYR A 157 0.82 19.19 -10.81
CA TYR A 157 -0.22 19.76 -9.93
C TYR A 157 -0.15 21.28 -9.83
N HIS A 158 1.03 21.88 -9.73
CA HIS A 158 1.15 23.34 -9.76
C HIS A 158 0.61 23.94 -11.07
N GLU A 159 0.75 23.23 -12.19
CA GLU A 159 0.26 23.70 -13.49
C GLU A 159 -1.26 23.56 -13.65
N VAL A 160 -1.89 22.57 -13.01
CA VAL A 160 -3.29 22.19 -13.29
C VAL A 160 -4.25 22.42 -12.13
N LEU A 161 -3.80 22.28 -10.87
CA LEU A 161 -4.67 22.17 -9.70
C LEU A 161 -4.62 23.36 -8.73
N ASP A 162 -3.79 24.38 -9.00
CA ASP A 162 -3.53 25.53 -8.10
C ASP A 162 -4.80 26.21 -7.57
N GLY A 163 -5.84 26.38 -8.41
CA GLY A 163 -7.10 27.00 -8.04
C GLY A 163 -8.24 26.04 -7.70
N ARG A 164 -7.95 24.76 -7.43
CA ARG A 164 -8.97 23.69 -7.32
C ARG A 164 -9.13 23.10 -5.93
N ILE A 165 -8.28 23.51 -5.00
CA ILE A 165 -8.42 23.17 -3.59
C ILE A 165 -9.60 23.98 -3.03
N LEU A 166 -10.53 23.29 -2.36
CA LEU A 166 -11.65 23.91 -1.69
C LEU A 166 -11.17 24.78 -0.52
N ASP A 167 -12.01 25.69 -0.09
CA ASP A 167 -11.84 26.41 1.17
C ASP A 167 -12.66 25.71 2.26
N ASP A 168 -12.13 25.69 3.48
CA ASP A 168 -12.76 25.09 4.65
C ASP A 168 -13.16 26.11 5.74
N ASP A 169 -13.17 27.41 5.44
CA ASP A 169 -13.65 28.46 6.37
C ASP A 169 -15.11 28.23 6.82
N HIS A 170 -15.89 27.51 6.02
CA HIS A 170 -17.28 27.16 6.33
C HIS A 170 -17.41 26.01 7.35
N ILE A 171 -16.33 25.30 7.68
CA ILE A 171 -16.35 24.18 8.61
C ILE A 171 -16.32 24.67 10.05
N ASP A 172 -17.38 24.38 10.80
CA ASP A 172 -17.42 24.57 12.25
C ASP A 172 -16.91 23.30 12.94
N VAL A 173 -15.77 23.42 13.62
CA VAL A 173 -15.11 22.31 14.34
C VAL A 173 -16.05 21.66 15.34
N GLN A 174 -16.87 22.42 16.06
CA GLN A 174 -17.78 21.86 17.07
C GLN A 174 -18.87 21.01 16.42
N ILE A 175 -19.38 21.44 15.26
CA ILE A 175 -20.36 20.67 14.48
C ILE A 175 -19.74 19.37 13.98
N VAL A 176 -18.50 19.42 13.48
CA VAL A 176 -17.79 18.22 13.02
C VAL A 176 -17.51 17.26 14.18
N GLU A 177 -17.13 17.74 15.35
CA GLU A 177 -16.92 16.91 16.54
C GLU A 177 -18.20 16.23 17.01
N ASP A 178 -19.32 16.96 17.03
CA ASP A 178 -20.63 16.41 17.39
C ASP A 178 -21.10 15.37 16.37
N ASP A 179 -20.88 15.62 15.08
CA ASP A 179 -21.21 14.67 14.02
C ASP A 179 -20.29 13.44 14.08
N LEU A 180 -18.99 13.61 14.34
CA LEU A 180 -18.05 12.50 14.53
C LEU A 180 -18.49 11.60 15.68
N LYS A 181 -18.87 12.20 16.81
CA LYS A 181 -19.41 11.46 17.96
C LYS A 181 -20.68 10.71 17.60
N ARG A 182 -21.63 11.37 16.91
CA ARG A 182 -22.86 10.75 16.43
C ARG A 182 -22.56 9.55 15.52
N ARG A 183 -21.63 9.70 14.57
CA ARG A 183 -21.23 8.67 13.61
C ARG A 183 -20.56 7.49 14.31
N ASN A 184 -19.69 7.75 15.29
CA ASN A 184 -19.06 6.73 16.13
C ASN A 184 -20.10 5.92 16.93
N ASP A 185 -21.02 6.60 17.61
CA ASP A 185 -22.05 5.95 18.43
C ASP A 185 -22.97 5.05 17.59
N HIS A 186 -23.31 5.47 16.37
CA HIS A 186 -24.27 4.80 15.50
C HIS A 186 -23.65 3.96 14.38
N LYS A 187 -22.31 3.92 14.28
CA LYS A 187 -21.54 3.26 13.22
C LYS A 187 -21.92 3.73 11.81
N ILE A 188 -22.04 5.04 11.66
CA ILE A 188 -22.43 5.70 10.40
C ILE A 188 -21.15 6.11 9.65
N PRO A 189 -20.97 5.72 8.37
CA PRO A 189 -19.84 6.19 7.58
C PRO A 189 -19.97 7.66 7.14
N PRO A 190 -18.89 8.35 6.75
CA PRO A 190 -17.52 7.91 6.85
C PRO A 190 -16.87 8.35 8.19
N GLY A 191 -15.71 7.80 8.52
CA GLY A 191 -14.91 8.12 9.70
C GLY A 191 -15.15 7.27 10.95
N TYR A 192 -16.26 6.54 11.09
CA TYR A 192 -16.56 5.86 12.37
C TYR A 192 -15.58 4.74 12.74
N LYS A 193 -14.87 4.20 11.75
CA LYS A 193 -13.85 3.15 11.96
C LYS A 193 -12.53 3.69 12.49
N ASP A 194 -12.34 5.00 12.39
CA ASP A 194 -11.13 5.69 12.83
C ASP A 194 -11.21 6.21 14.26
N GLY A 195 -12.31 5.96 14.97
CA GLY A 195 -12.52 6.37 16.36
C GLY A 195 -11.51 5.81 17.37
N SER A 196 -10.65 4.87 16.97
CA SER A 196 -9.53 4.36 17.79
C SER A 196 -8.17 5.02 17.50
N LYS A 197 -8.05 5.86 16.47
CA LYS A 197 -6.79 6.57 16.15
C LYS A 197 -6.56 7.72 17.13
N GLU A 198 -5.32 8.01 17.55
CA GLU A 198 -5.07 9.12 18.49
C GLU A 198 -5.15 10.51 17.84
N ALA A 199 -4.99 10.61 16.52
CA ALA A 199 -5.01 11.84 15.75
C ALA A 199 -5.69 11.63 14.39
N ASN A 200 -6.17 12.73 13.78
CA ASN A 200 -6.86 12.75 12.49
C ASN A 200 -8.06 11.80 12.37
N GLN A 201 -8.77 11.54 13.48
CA GLN A 201 -9.97 10.68 13.49
C GLN A 201 -11.09 11.21 12.57
N ALA A 202 -11.10 12.52 12.30
CA ALA A 202 -12.10 13.20 11.51
C ALA A 202 -11.73 13.38 10.02
N GLY A 203 -10.57 12.87 9.56
CA GLY A 203 -10.07 13.13 8.20
C GLY A 203 -11.09 12.80 7.11
N ASP A 204 -11.53 11.54 7.06
CA ASP A 204 -12.58 11.08 6.11
C ASP A 204 -13.90 11.86 6.27
N LEU A 205 -14.23 12.29 7.49
CA LEU A 205 -15.44 13.06 7.77
C LEU A 205 -15.35 14.49 7.25
N LEU A 206 -14.20 15.15 7.40
CA LEU A 206 -13.97 16.50 6.86
C LEU A 206 -14.09 16.49 5.33
N ILE A 207 -13.48 15.50 4.66
CA ILE A 207 -13.63 15.30 3.21
C ILE A 207 -15.11 15.17 2.84
N TRP A 208 -15.89 14.42 3.61
CA TRP A 208 -17.31 14.24 3.38
C TRP A 208 -18.12 15.53 3.53
N HIS A 209 -17.86 16.32 4.57
CA HIS A 209 -18.51 17.63 4.76
C HIS A 209 -18.20 18.58 3.60
N GLU A 210 -16.95 18.62 3.13
CA GLU A 210 -16.56 19.43 1.96
C GLU A 210 -17.25 18.98 0.67
N ILE A 211 -17.39 17.67 0.44
CA ILE A 211 -18.14 17.11 -0.70
C ILE A 211 -19.61 17.56 -0.64
N LEU A 212 -20.27 17.42 0.52
CA LEU A 212 -21.66 17.82 0.71
C LEU A 212 -21.84 19.32 0.50
N TYR A 213 -20.93 20.14 1.04
CA TYR A 213 -20.96 21.59 0.88
C TYR A 213 -20.83 21.97 -0.60
N LEU A 214 -19.80 21.47 -1.30
CA LEU A 214 -19.59 21.74 -2.71
C LEU A 214 -20.80 21.35 -3.56
N ALA A 215 -21.34 20.15 -3.36
CA ALA A 215 -22.48 19.64 -4.11
C ALA A 215 -23.75 20.48 -3.90
N LYS A 216 -23.98 20.97 -2.67
CA LYS A 216 -25.08 21.89 -2.36
C LYS A 216 -24.92 23.23 -3.07
N GLN A 217 -23.73 23.83 -2.97
CA GLN A 217 -23.47 25.14 -3.56
C GLN A 217 -23.62 25.11 -5.07
N GLN A 218 -23.10 24.07 -5.71
CA GLN A 218 -23.13 23.92 -7.17
C GLN A 218 -24.40 23.26 -7.70
N ASN A 219 -25.21 22.66 -6.81
CA ASN A 219 -26.40 21.88 -7.17
C ASN A 219 -26.11 20.84 -8.26
N LYS A 220 -25.03 20.07 -8.09
CA LYS A 220 -24.54 19.07 -9.06
C LYS A 220 -24.38 17.68 -8.46
N ASP A 221 -24.48 16.68 -9.32
CA ASP A 221 -24.06 15.31 -9.01
C ASP A 221 -22.53 15.26 -8.81
N VAL A 222 -22.05 14.35 -7.98
CA VAL A 222 -20.61 14.22 -7.63
C VAL A 222 -20.11 12.81 -7.88
N ILE A 223 -18.93 12.73 -8.48
CA ILE A 223 -18.08 11.54 -8.50
C ILE A 223 -16.89 11.82 -7.58
N PHE A 224 -16.82 11.13 -6.45
CA PHE A 224 -15.63 11.10 -5.61
C PHE A 224 -14.63 10.11 -6.19
N VAL A 225 -13.45 10.60 -6.56
CA VAL A 225 -12.39 9.78 -7.14
C VAL A 225 -11.50 9.30 -6.01
N SER A 226 -11.60 8.02 -5.67
CA SER A 226 -10.80 7.38 -4.63
C SER A 226 -10.39 5.97 -5.08
N GLY A 227 -9.11 5.66 -4.89
CA GLY A 227 -8.60 4.29 -5.05
C GLY A 227 -8.86 3.41 -3.82
N ASP A 228 -9.43 3.97 -2.75
CA ASP A 228 -9.67 3.25 -1.51
C ASP A 228 -11.01 2.55 -1.54
N ALA A 229 -10.97 1.23 -1.66
CA ALA A 229 -12.11 0.41 -1.38
C ALA A 229 -12.30 0.29 0.14
N LYS A 230 -12.35 1.33 0.97
CA LYS A 230 -12.60 1.15 2.42
C LYS A 230 -14.02 0.64 2.63
N SER A 231 -14.24 -0.22 3.61
CA SER A 231 -15.60 -0.70 3.95
C SER A 231 -16.47 0.39 4.59
N ASP A 232 -15.85 1.52 4.88
CA ASP A 232 -16.51 2.75 5.31
C ASP A 232 -17.14 3.49 4.14
N TRP A 233 -16.54 3.42 2.95
CA TRP A 233 -17.05 4.05 1.74
C TRP A 233 -17.86 3.09 0.87
N PHE A 234 -17.57 1.78 0.93
CA PHE A 234 -18.17 0.76 0.08
C PHE A 234 -18.80 -0.43 0.82
N HIS A 235 -19.87 -0.97 0.25
CA HIS A 235 -20.19 -2.38 0.37
C HIS A 235 -19.21 -3.22 -0.46
N LYS A 236 -18.69 -4.28 0.16
CA LYS A 236 -17.73 -5.20 -0.46
C LYS A 236 -18.29 -6.60 -0.56
N SER A 237 -17.87 -7.33 -1.59
CA SER A 237 -17.77 -8.79 -1.54
C SER A 237 -16.29 -9.15 -1.62
N ASP A 238 -15.82 -9.93 -0.66
CA ASP A 238 -14.40 -10.22 -0.45
C ASP A 238 -13.57 -8.92 -0.41
N LYS A 239 -12.66 -8.74 -1.37
CA LYS A 239 -11.81 -7.54 -1.52
C LYS A 239 -12.34 -6.54 -2.55
N LYS A 240 -13.41 -6.88 -3.28
CA LYS A 240 -13.93 -6.05 -4.37
C LYS A 240 -14.99 -5.08 -3.85
N ALA A 241 -14.77 -3.79 -4.06
CA ALA A 241 -15.81 -2.77 -3.90
C ALA A 241 -16.94 -3.02 -4.91
N ILE A 242 -18.18 -3.05 -4.45
CA ILE A 242 -19.34 -3.27 -5.32
C ILE A 242 -20.13 -1.98 -5.47
N TYR A 243 -20.59 -1.41 -4.35
CA TYR A 243 -21.42 -0.21 -4.35
C TYR A 243 -20.98 0.72 -3.22
N PRO A 244 -21.08 2.05 -3.38
CA PRO A 244 -20.98 2.97 -2.27
C PRO A 244 -21.95 2.58 -1.15
N ARG A 245 -21.58 2.89 0.11
CA ARG A 245 -22.48 2.69 1.25
C ARG A 245 -23.77 3.49 1.01
N PHE A 246 -24.92 2.82 1.11
CA PHE A 246 -26.19 3.46 0.85
C PHE A 246 -26.47 4.60 1.84
N GLU A 247 -25.92 4.54 3.06
CA GLU A 247 -25.96 5.64 4.02
C GLU A 247 -25.37 6.95 3.46
N LEU A 248 -24.24 6.87 2.75
CA LEU A 248 -23.61 8.04 2.13
C LEU A 248 -24.43 8.56 0.95
N VAL A 249 -24.92 7.64 0.12
CA VAL A 249 -25.76 7.96 -1.04
C VAL A 249 -27.05 8.66 -0.60
N ASP A 250 -27.70 8.16 0.44
CA ASP A 250 -28.95 8.73 0.95
C ASP A 250 -28.73 10.06 1.67
N GLU A 251 -27.66 10.17 2.47
CA GLU A 251 -27.27 11.44 3.11
C GLU A 251 -26.98 12.51 2.04
N PHE A 252 -26.18 12.18 1.01
CA PHE A 252 -25.93 13.10 -0.09
C PHE A 252 -27.21 13.51 -0.81
N ARG A 253 -28.12 12.56 -1.09
CA ARG A 253 -29.41 12.83 -1.72
C ARG A 253 -30.26 13.80 -0.91
N GLU A 254 -30.38 13.59 0.40
CA GLU A 254 -31.12 14.47 1.31
C GLU A 254 -30.55 15.88 1.29
N GLU A 255 -29.23 15.98 1.42
CA GLU A 255 -28.51 17.22 1.56
C GLU A 255 -28.48 18.04 0.25
N THR A 256 -28.58 17.38 -0.90
CA THR A 256 -28.49 18.00 -2.24
C THR A 256 -29.81 18.04 -3.00
N GLN A 257 -30.93 17.74 -2.34
CA GLN A 257 -32.28 17.73 -2.95
C GLN A 257 -32.39 16.77 -4.15
N GLY A 258 -31.79 15.58 -4.02
CA GLY A 258 -31.96 14.48 -4.98
C GLY A 258 -30.80 14.26 -5.96
N LYS A 259 -29.63 14.89 -5.76
CA LYS A 259 -28.46 14.61 -6.60
C LYS A 259 -27.83 13.25 -6.25
N THR A 260 -26.99 12.80 -7.17
CA THR A 260 -26.36 11.48 -7.18
C THR A 260 -24.91 11.59 -6.72
N PHE A 261 -24.51 10.64 -5.90
CA PHE A 261 -23.14 10.46 -5.46
C PHE A 261 -22.61 9.10 -5.92
N HIS A 262 -21.44 9.11 -6.57
CA HIS A 262 -20.70 7.91 -6.95
C HIS A 262 -19.28 7.97 -6.44
N ILE A 263 -18.66 6.80 -6.31
CA ILE A 263 -17.23 6.69 -6.02
C ILE A 263 -16.60 5.87 -7.15
N MET A 264 -15.48 6.35 -7.66
CA MET A 264 -14.75 5.72 -8.77
C MET A 264 -13.26 5.71 -8.52
N SER A 265 -12.56 4.70 -9.01
CA SER A 265 -11.10 4.69 -9.04
C SER A 265 -10.58 5.65 -10.12
N LEU A 266 -9.31 6.04 -10.04
CA LEU A 266 -8.69 6.88 -11.07
C LEU A 266 -8.63 6.13 -12.40
N SER A 267 -8.30 4.83 -12.39
CA SER A 267 -8.31 3.98 -13.59
C SER A 267 -9.66 3.99 -14.32
N GLN A 268 -10.77 3.95 -13.58
CA GLN A 268 -12.11 4.04 -14.17
C GLN A 268 -12.40 5.43 -14.75
N VAL A 269 -11.98 6.51 -14.07
CA VAL A 269 -12.09 7.87 -14.61
C VAL A 269 -11.28 7.98 -15.90
N LEU A 270 -10.04 7.49 -15.93
CA LEU A 270 -9.21 7.50 -17.13
C LEU A 270 -9.88 6.76 -18.29
N SER A 271 -10.48 5.60 -18.03
CA SER A 271 -11.22 4.84 -19.03
C SER A 271 -12.42 5.61 -19.61
N ILE A 272 -13.17 6.31 -18.77
CA ILE A 272 -14.32 7.12 -19.20
C ILE A 272 -13.93 8.29 -20.09
N PHE A 273 -12.72 8.84 -19.88
CA PHE A 273 -12.16 9.92 -20.69
C PHE A 273 -11.27 9.40 -21.83
N GLU A 274 -11.48 8.14 -22.23
CA GLU A 274 -10.86 7.49 -23.39
C GLU A 274 -9.33 7.47 -23.36
N ALA A 275 -8.74 7.37 -22.16
CA ALA A 275 -7.31 7.08 -22.03
C ALA A 275 -6.98 5.70 -22.63
N SER A 276 -5.76 5.54 -23.12
CA SER A 276 -5.31 4.26 -23.71
C SER A 276 -5.32 3.12 -22.69
N ASP A 277 -5.60 1.89 -23.14
CA ASP A 277 -5.58 0.69 -22.31
C ASP A 277 -4.26 0.48 -21.56
N GLU A 278 -3.11 0.86 -22.15
CA GLU A 278 -1.78 0.81 -21.52
C GLU A 278 -1.76 1.67 -20.24
N VAL A 279 -2.27 2.91 -20.32
CA VAL A 279 -2.33 3.85 -19.19
C VAL A 279 -3.34 3.38 -18.14
N VAL A 280 -4.52 2.91 -18.57
CA VAL A 280 -5.55 2.42 -17.64
C VAL A 280 -5.00 1.24 -16.83
N SER A 281 -4.32 0.30 -17.48
CA SER A 281 -3.74 -0.87 -16.83
C SER A 281 -2.59 -0.53 -15.88
N ASP A 282 -1.75 0.45 -16.23
CA ASP A 282 -0.66 0.91 -15.34
C ASP A 282 -1.21 1.55 -14.05
N VAL A 283 -2.24 2.38 -14.18
CA VAL A 283 -2.89 3.04 -13.04
C VAL A 283 -3.64 2.03 -12.18
N GLU A 284 -4.37 1.09 -12.79
CA GLU A 284 -5.05 0.00 -12.07
C GLU A 284 -4.04 -0.86 -11.28
N SER A 285 -2.89 -1.22 -11.88
CA SER A 285 -1.84 -1.95 -11.16
C SER A 285 -1.27 -1.16 -9.97
N SER A 286 -1.16 0.16 -10.11
CA SER A 286 -0.73 1.05 -9.03
C SER A 286 -1.76 1.12 -7.89
N GLU A 287 -3.05 1.20 -8.24
CA GLU A 287 -4.16 1.17 -7.28
C GLU A 287 -4.20 -0.14 -6.50
N GLU A 288 -4.06 -1.28 -7.17
CA GLU A 288 -4.02 -2.60 -6.53
C GLU A 288 -2.86 -2.72 -5.54
N LYS A 289 -1.66 -2.26 -5.92
CA LYS A 289 -0.48 -2.26 -5.04
C LYS A 289 -0.67 -1.35 -3.83
N ALA A 290 -1.29 -0.19 -4.01
CA ALA A 290 -1.61 0.73 -2.93
C ALA A 290 -2.62 0.11 -1.96
N ALA A 291 -3.69 -0.51 -2.48
CA ALA A 291 -4.73 -1.15 -1.67
C ALA A 291 -4.21 -2.31 -0.80
N ILE A 292 -3.20 -3.05 -1.27
CA ILE A 292 -2.56 -4.12 -0.48
C ILE A 292 -1.77 -3.55 0.71
N LYS A 293 -1.14 -2.38 0.54
CA LYS A 293 -0.31 -1.72 1.57
C LYS A 293 -1.16 -1.17 2.74
N ASP A 294 -2.41 -0.78 2.48
CA ASP A 294 -3.32 -0.15 3.45
C ASP A 294 -4.28 -1.12 4.17
N THR A 295 -4.29 -2.42 3.81
CA THR A 295 -4.96 -3.43 4.65
C THR A 295 -4.23 -3.53 5.99
N PRO A 296 -4.91 -3.37 7.16
CA PRO A 296 -4.27 -3.62 8.44
C PRO A 296 -3.73 -5.04 8.40
N GLU A 297 -2.41 -5.15 8.56
CA GLU A 297 -1.62 -6.36 8.40
C GLU A 297 -2.40 -7.58 8.92
N ALA A 298 -3.05 -8.32 8.01
CA ALA A 298 -3.19 -9.74 8.21
C ALA A 298 -1.75 -10.22 8.19
N LYS A 299 -1.14 -10.29 9.38
CA LYS A 299 0.25 -10.67 9.67
C LYS A 299 0.83 -11.35 8.44
N GLN A 300 1.57 -10.60 7.62
CA GLN A 300 2.41 -11.25 6.62
C GLN A 300 3.32 -12.14 7.45
N GLU A 301 3.09 -13.46 7.37
CA GLU A 301 4.03 -14.42 7.89
C GLU A 301 5.34 -14.10 7.18
N LYS A 302 6.28 -13.49 7.93
CA LYS A 302 7.62 -13.20 7.45
C LYS A 302 8.12 -14.47 6.79
N VAL A 303 8.43 -14.40 5.50
CA VAL A 303 9.22 -15.44 4.84
C VAL A 303 10.51 -15.53 5.66
N ILE A 304 10.68 -16.63 6.38
CA ILE A 304 11.89 -16.86 7.16
C ILE A 304 12.97 -17.29 6.18
N GLU A 305 13.99 -16.45 6.01
CA GLU A 305 15.23 -16.86 5.38
C GLU A 305 16.07 -17.64 6.39
N GLY A 306 16.57 -18.81 6.00
CA GLY A 306 17.37 -19.69 6.85
C GLY A 306 18.00 -20.81 6.04
N HIS A 307 18.94 -21.54 6.66
CA HIS A 307 19.56 -22.72 6.05
C HIS A 307 18.68 -23.94 6.28
N ASP A 308 18.41 -24.73 5.23
CA ASP A 308 17.67 -26.00 5.36
C ASP A 308 18.51 -27.00 6.14
N VAL A 309 17.98 -27.45 7.28
CA VAL A 309 18.60 -28.44 8.17
C VAL A 309 17.69 -29.67 8.36
N THR A 310 16.71 -29.84 7.47
CA THR A 310 15.71 -30.91 7.56
C THR A 310 16.37 -32.28 7.61
N SER A 311 17.34 -32.54 6.74
CA SER A 311 18.05 -33.83 6.71
C SER A 311 18.89 -34.11 7.95
N GLN A 312 19.19 -33.10 8.78
CA GLN A 312 20.06 -33.22 9.95
C GLN A 312 19.26 -33.47 11.23
N TYR A 313 18.08 -32.87 11.37
CA TYR A 313 17.34 -32.85 12.63
C TYR A 313 15.91 -33.42 12.54
N SER A 314 15.40 -33.78 11.36
CA SER A 314 14.03 -34.29 11.21
C SER A 314 13.76 -35.54 12.05
N GLU A 315 14.69 -36.50 12.05
CA GLU A 315 14.58 -37.72 12.85
C GLU A 315 14.64 -37.43 14.36
N LEU A 316 15.52 -36.52 14.78
CA LEU A 316 15.68 -36.14 16.19
C LEU A 316 14.44 -35.43 16.74
N LEU A 317 13.84 -34.55 15.93
CA LEU A 317 12.70 -33.71 16.31
C LEU A 317 11.35 -34.38 16.05
N GLY A 318 11.33 -35.50 15.32
CA GLY A 318 10.11 -36.22 14.95
C GLY A 318 9.20 -35.41 14.02
N THR A 319 9.78 -34.63 13.10
CA THR A 319 8.99 -33.80 12.19
C THR A 319 8.33 -34.62 11.08
N PRO A 320 7.09 -34.28 10.67
CA PRO A 320 6.46 -34.86 9.48
C PRO A 320 7.31 -34.72 8.21
N ASN A 321 7.16 -35.64 7.26
CA ASN A 321 7.95 -35.69 6.02
C ASN A 321 7.70 -34.50 5.09
N ASP A 322 6.57 -33.81 5.22
CA ASP A 322 6.17 -32.65 4.42
C ASP A 322 6.51 -31.31 5.10
N HIS A 323 7.20 -31.33 6.24
CA HIS A 323 7.64 -30.15 6.97
C HIS A 323 9.09 -29.79 6.64
N LEU A 324 9.40 -28.49 6.67
CA LEU A 324 10.72 -27.93 6.43
C LEU A 324 11.32 -27.38 7.73
N LEU A 325 12.59 -27.67 8.01
CA LEU A 325 13.33 -27.11 9.15
C LEU A 325 14.34 -26.06 8.68
N LEU A 326 14.15 -24.80 9.08
CA LEU A 326 15.04 -23.70 8.75
C LEU A 326 15.82 -23.21 9.96
N GLN A 327 17.15 -23.31 9.89
CA GLN A 327 18.05 -22.67 10.85
C GLN A 327 18.12 -21.16 10.60
N THR A 328 17.77 -20.39 11.63
CA THR A 328 17.66 -18.93 11.59
C THR A 328 18.83 -18.22 12.27
N SER A 329 19.50 -18.88 13.22
CA SER A 329 20.73 -18.40 13.83
C SER A 329 21.53 -19.56 14.44
N SER A 330 22.81 -19.32 14.68
CA SER A 330 23.69 -20.19 15.44
C SER A 330 24.54 -19.37 16.42
N THR A 331 24.83 -19.95 17.58
CA THR A 331 25.77 -19.40 18.56
C THR A 331 26.63 -20.52 19.12
N TRP A 332 27.88 -20.23 19.43
CA TRP A 332 28.84 -21.23 19.88
C TRP A 332 29.37 -20.86 21.27
N LYS A 333 29.58 -21.87 22.13
CA LYS A 333 30.15 -21.70 23.47
C LYS A 333 31.02 -22.89 23.88
N GLN A 334 32.15 -22.59 24.53
CA GLN A 334 33.01 -23.57 25.19
C GLN A 334 32.94 -23.44 26.71
N LYS A 335 32.69 -24.56 27.40
CA LYS A 335 32.68 -24.59 28.87
C LYS A 335 32.96 -26.00 29.38
N GLN A 336 33.81 -26.09 30.42
CA GLN A 336 34.08 -27.35 31.15
C GLN A 336 34.54 -28.54 30.27
N GLY A 337 35.25 -28.28 29.17
CA GLY A 337 35.76 -29.36 28.29
C GLY A 337 34.79 -29.79 27.19
N LEU A 338 33.62 -29.15 27.08
CA LEU A 338 32.64 -29.33 26.02
C LEU A 338 32.63 -28.14 25.05
N ASP A 339 32.46 -28.46 23.78
CA ASP A 339 32.22 -27.54 22.67
C ASP A 339 30.75 -27.62 22.29
N THR A 340 29.96 -26.57 22.55
CA THR A 340 28.50 -26.60 22.34
C THR A 340 28.08 -25.56 21.31
N ASP A 341 27.56 -26.03 20.18
CA ASP A 341 26.83 -25.21 19.21
C ASP A 341 25.34 -25.18 19.56
N THR A 342 24.75 -24.00 19.54
CA THR A 342 23.32 -23.77 19.79
C THR A 342 22.67 -23.19 18.53
N TYR A 343 21.66 -23.86 18.00
CA TYR A 343 20.96 -23.50 16.76
C TYR A 343 19.50 -23.14 17.03
N MET A 344 19.03 -22.03 16.45
CA MET A 344 17.61 -21.70 16.44
C MET A 344 16.97 -22.18 15.15
N VAL A 345 16.08 -23.16 15.24
CA VAL A 345 15.44 -23.80 14.08
C VAL A 345 13.93 -23.56 14.10
N SER A 346 13.35 -23.15 12.98
CA SER A 346 11.90 -23.02 12.80
C SER A 346 11.39 -24.17 11.94
N GLU A 347 10.31 -24.81 12.35
CA GLU A 347 9.60 -25.84 11.59
C GLU A 347 8.43 -25.20 10.85
N LEU A 348 8.40 -25.39 9.54
CA LEU A 348 7.35 -24.91 8.65
C LEU A 348 6.54 -26.09 8.12
N ASP A 349 5.23 -25.94 8.05
CA ASP A 349 4.36 -26.90 7.38
C ASP A 349 4.45 -26.79 5.84
N SER A 350 3.73 -27.67 5.14
CA SER A 350 3.66 -27.69 3.68
C SER A 350 3.08 -26.42 3.03
N TYR A 351 2.52 -25.49 3.82
CA TYR A 351 2.03 -24.19 3.37
C TYR A 351 3.01 -23.04 3.71
N GLY A 352 4.17 -23.35 4.30
CA GLY A 352 5.18 -22.36 4.67
C GLY A 352 4.90 -21.65 6.00
N LYS A 353 4.02 -22.20 6.84
CA LYS A 353 3.65 -21.62 8.13
C LYS A 353 4.45 -22.22 9.27
N ILE A 354 4.92 -21.38 10.19
CA ILE A 354 5.70 -21.83 11.36
C ILE A 354 4.80 -22.57 12.36
N VAL A 355 5.02 -23.87 12.50
CA VAL A 355 4.28 -24.72 13.45
C VAL A 355 5.02 -24.91 14.77
N ALA A 356 6.35 -24.80 14.77
CA ALA A 356 7.16 -24.87 15.98
C ALA A 356 8.51 -24.14 15.83
N LYS A 357 9.14 -23.83 16.98
CA LYS A 357 10.53 -23.39 17.05
C LYS A 357 11.31 -24.27 18.01
N TYR A 358 12.57 -24.50 17.68
CA TYR A 358 13.49 -25.34 18.42
C TYR A 358 14.77 -24.58 18.71
N GLU A 359 15.32 -24.82 19.89
CA GLU A 359 16.70 -24.49 20.24
C GLU A 359 17.44 -25.81 20.40
N ILE A 360 18.36 -26.09 19.48
CA ILE A 360 19.12 -27.34 19.41
C ILE A 360 20.50 -27.10 19.99
N TYR A 361 20.94 -27.97 20.89
CA TYR A 361 22.26 -27.95 21.51
C TYR A 361 23.06 -29.16 21.01
N ASP A 362 24.12 -28.92 20.27
CA ASP A 362 25.03 -29.93 19.74
C ASP A 362 26.36 -29.82 20.50
N SER A 363 26.59 -30.74 21.44
CA SER A 363 27.74 -30.70 22.34
C SER A 363 28.72 -31.81 22.00
N THR A 364 29.99 -31.47 21.84
CA THR A 364 31.08 -32.41 21.59
C THR A 364 32.14 -32.33 22.70
N GLU A 365 32.57 -33.47 23.23
CA GLU A 365 33.70 -33.53 24.17
C GLU A 365 35.00 -33.15 23.49
N MET A 366 35.76 -32.22 24.07
CA MET A 366 37.06 -31.79 23.51
C MET A 366 38.22 -32.71 23.93
N ARG A 367 37.95 -33.75 24.75
CA ARG A 367 38.97 -34.68 25.25
C ARG A 367 38.51 -36.13 25.07
N PRO A 368 39.43 -37.07 24.81
CA PRO A 368 39.08 -38.48 24.69
C PRO A 368 38.50 -39.06 25.99
N PRO A 369 37.51 -39.98 25.91
CA PRO A 369 36.89 -40.45 24.67
C PRO A 369 35.93 -39.40 24.08
N PHE A 370 36.08 -39.10 22.79
CA PHE A 370 35.23 -38.13 22.12
C PHE A 370 33.79 -38.64 22.07
N SER A 371 32.86 -37.85 22.58
CA SER A 371 31.42 -38.10 22.53
C SER A 371 30.70 -36.88 21.95
N ARG A 372 29.60 -37.12 21.24
CA ARG A 372 28.71 -36.07 20.71
C ARG A 372 27.31 -36.32 21.23
N GLU A 373 26.70 -35.30 21.81
CA GLU A 373 25.34 -35.34 22.33
C GLU A 373 24.55 -34.18 21.74
N VAL A 374 23.41 -34.50 21.11
CA VAL A 374 22.49 -33.50 20.56
C VAL A 374 21.20 -33.53 21.36
N THR A 375 20.85 -32.41 21.99
CA THR A 375 19.60 -32.23 22.74
C THR A 375 18.84 -31.01 22.20
N TYR A 376 17.55 -30.89 22.50
CA TYR A 376 16.76 -29.75 22.02
C TYR A 376 15.70 -29.30 23.02
N ARG A 377 15.27 -28.05 22.86
CA ARG A 377 14.13 -27.46 23.55
C ARG A 377 13.11 -26.97 22.53
N LYS A 378 11.87 -27.48 22.61
CA LYS A 378 10.74 -27.06 21.76
C LYS A 378 9.99 -25.89 22.40
N PHE A 379 9.73 -24.84 21.64
CA PHE A 379 8.85 -23.73 22.00
C PHE A 379 7.50 -23.92 21.30
N ALA A 380 6.42 -24.04 22.08
CA ALA A 380 5.07 -24.05 21.55
C ALA A 380 4.63 -22.62 21.23
N ASN A 381 4.15 -22.38 20.00
CA ASN A 381 3.40 -21.16 19.70
C ASN A 381 2.12 -21.19 20.55
N LYS A 382 1.95 -20.22 21.46
CA LYS A 382 0.62 -19.94 22.03
C LYS A 382 -0.27 -19.49 20.87
N ILE A 383 -1.31 -20.29 20.60
CA ILE A 383 -2.36 -20.00 19.62
C ILE A 383 -3.01 -18.65 19.94
#